data_AF-A0AAU7JZZ9-F1
#
_entry.id   AF-A0AAU7JZZ9-F1
#
_cell.length_a   1.000
_cell.length_b   1.000
_cell.length_c   1.000
_cell.angle_alpha   90.00
_cell.angle_beta   90.00
_cell.angle_gamma   90.00
#
_symmetry.space_group_name_H-M   'P 1'
#
loop_
_entity.id
_entity.type
_entity.pdbx_description
1 polymer ?
#
loop_
_entity_poly.entity_id
_entity_poly.type
_entity_poly.pdbx_seq_one_letter_code
_entity_poly.pdbx_strand_id
1 'polypeptide(L)'
;MKIMIYKRMMCCLALITCCAAYSMAQNANPYVINVTTKPYLLRSFLMFEGKKRTHVISVGTPEKVNYAYDLKQGALLELWRGDFIDVREMWEDRGEPQLAKPLGTVLPFSAAPALAVLADKDAAWPDSIAFDDLQTQGYVLDKSKMPTFLYTANGADVSDKIAVLDGGKAFSRTIGISNGKQPLYCRIAVGPNIEAHKNNSYVVGDKAYTIKVADGTKAFIRKTQKGKELLVQLANATDSLTYSITW
;
A
#
# COMPACT_ATOMS: atom_id res chain seq x y z
N MET A 1 -51.84 -27.63 5.54
CA MET A 1 -50.77 -28.50 6.06
C MET A 1 -49.63 -27.60 6.51
N LYS A 2 -49.48 -27.41 7.84
CA LYS A 2 -48.35 -26.70 8.47
C LYS A 2 -47.09 -27.56 8.30
N ILE A 3 -45.93 -26.94 8.09
CA ILE A 3 -44.65 -27.27 8.75
C ILE A 3 -43.75 -26.01 8.66
N MET A 4 -43.56 -25.38 9.81
CA MET A 4 -42.35 -24.62 10.15
C MET A 4 -41.29 -25.63 10.63
N ILE A 5 -40.00 -25.32 10.45
CA ILE A 5 -38.96 -25.22 11.52
C ILE A 5 -37.54 -25.34 10.92
N TYR A 6 -36.77 -24.25 11.14
CA TYR A 6 -35.33 -24.11 11.40
C TYR A 6 -34.29 -25.00 10.71
N LYS A 7 -33.27 -24.33 10.12
CA LYS A 7 -31.88 -24.65 10.46
C LYS A 7 -30.87 -23.53 10.13
N ARG A 8 -30.24 -23.06 11.21
CA ARG A 8 -28.82 -22.68 11.36
C ARG A 8 -28.29 -21.44 10.62
N MET A 9 -28.41 -20.34 11.34
CA MET A 9 -27.31 -19.44 11.71
C MET A 9 -25.96 -20.17 11.83
N MET A 10 -25.01 -19.94 10.90
CA MET A 10 -23.56 -20.14 11.06
C MET A 10 -22.84 -19.76 9.75
N CYS A 11 -22.11 -18.65 9.75
CA CYS A 11 -20.68 -18.59 9.42
C CYS A 11 -20.21 -17.14 9.42
N CYS A 12 -20.02 -16.57 10.61
CA CYS A 12 -19.29 -15.32 10.81
C CYS A 12 -17.79 -15.62 11.04
N LEU A 13 -17.21 -16.51 10.23
CA LEU A 13 -15.86 -17.05 10.43
C LEU A 13 -15.04 -17.02 9.14
N ALA A 14 -15.02 -15.86 8.46
CA ALA A 14 -14.19 -15.67 7.26
C ALA A 14 -13.08 -14.62 7.44
N LEU A 15 -12.97 -13.98 8.61
CA LEU A 15 -11.98 -12.92 8.84
C LEU A 15 -10.72 -13.35 9.63
N ILE A 16 -10.70 -14.56 10.22
CA ILE A 16 -9.52 -15.03 10.97
C ILE A 16 -8.56 -15.82 10.06
N THR A 17 -9.03 -16.35 8.93
CA THR A 17 -8.21 -17.18 8.02
C THR A 17 -7.26 -16.39 7.12
N CYS A 18 -7.42 -15.08 6.96
CA CYS A 18 -6.54 -14.30 6.09
C CYS A 18 -5.15 -14.08 6.72
N CYS A 19 -5.06 -13.96 8.06
CA CYS A 19 -3.78 -13.76 8.75
C CYS A 19 -2.93 -15.04 8.77
N ALA A 20 -3.56 -16.22 8.86
CA ALA A 20 -2.87 -17.51 8.89
C ALA A 20 -2.31 -17.95 7.52
N ALA A 21 -2.89 -17.48 6.41
CA ALA A 21 -2.48 -17.89 5.07
C ALA A 21 -1.19 -17.18 4.59
N TYR A 22 -0.89 -15.97 5.07
CA TYR A 22 0.36 -15.28 4.72
C TYR A 22 1.60 -15.88 5.39
N SER A 23 1.40 -16.65 6.48
CA SER A 23 2.46 -17.36 7.19
C SER A 23 2.94 -18.63 6.46
N MET A 24 2.31 -19.03 5.36
CA MET A 24 2.55 -20.34 4.76
C MET A 24 3.65 -20.29 3.68
N ALA A 25 4.76 -20.96 4.00
CA ALA A 25 5.93 -21.30 3.19
C ALA A 25 6.96 -20.19 2.93
N GLN A 26 7.62 -19.71 3.98
CA GLN A 26 9.04 -19.37 3.82
C GLN A 26 9.81 -20.65 3.51
N ASN A 27 10.63 -20.62 2.46
CA ASN A 27 11.50 -21.74 2.14
C ASN A 27 12.47 -22.01 3.30
N ALA A 28 12.76 -23.28 3.59
CA ALA A 28 13.71 -23.65 4.64
C ALA A 28 15.12 -23.07 4.42
N ASN A 29 15.43 -22.66 3.18
CA ASN A 29 16.69 -22.04 2.76
C ASN A 29 16.40 -20.87 1.79
N PRO A 30 16.06 -19.67 2.29
CA PRO A 30 15.72 -18.54 1.43
C PRO A 30 16.94 -18.01 0.67
N TYR A 31 16.73 -17.50 -0.56
CA TYR A 31 17.74 -16.73 -1.27
C TYR A 31 17.54 -15.26 -0.91
N VAL A 32 18.25 -14.82 0.12
CA VAL A 32 18.07 -13.48 0.70
C VAL A 32 18.91 -12.45 -0.04
N ILE A 33 18.25 -11.39 -0.54
CA ILE A 33 18.97 -10.20 -0.98
C ILE A 33 19.33 -9.36 0.25
N ASN A 34 20.62 -9.22 0.54
CA ASN A 34 21.10 -8.42 1.66
C ASN A 34 21.24 -6.95 1.29
N VAL A 35 20.49 -6.08 1.97
CA VAL A 35 20.53 -4.63 1.79
C VAL A 35 21.36 -4.03 2.92
N THR A 36 22.59 -3.62 2.62
CA THR A 36 23.57 -3.23 3.64
C THR A 36 23.81 -1.72 3.70
N THR A 37 24.20 -1.09 2.59
CA THR A 37 24.68 0.31 2.61
C THR A 37 23.77 1.30 1.89
N LYS A 38 22.95 0.82 0.96
CA LYS A 38 22.04 1.66 0.17
C LYS A 38 20.78 0.87 -0.16
N PRO A 39 19.65 1.56 -0.39
CA PRO A 39 18.42 0.93 -0.84
C PRO A 39 18.61 0.03 -2.07
N TYR A 40 17.88 -1.08 -2.11
CA TYR A 40 17.84 -2.00 -3.25
C TYR A 40 16.42 -2.03 -3.82
N LEU A 41 16.30 -1.90 -5.15
CA LEU A 41 15.04 -1.97 -5.87
C LEU A 41 14.98 -3.26 -6.67
N LEU A 42 14.06 -4.15 -6.33
CA LEU A 42 13.81 -5.40 -7.04
C LEU A 42 12.50 -5.29 -7.81
N ARG A 43 12.55 -5.44 -9.14
CA ARG A 43 11.35 -5.75 -9.92
C ARG A 43 10.98 -7.21 -9.68
N SER A 44 9.77 -7.45 -9.20
CA SER A 44 9.33 -8.76 -8.72
C SER A 44 7.89 -9.04 -9.09
N PHE A 45 7.52 -10.32 -9.01
CA PHE A 45 6.14 -10.73 -8.86
C PHE A 45 5.88 -10.99 -7.38
N LEU A 46 4.75 -10.53 -6.87
CA LEU A 46 4.39 -10.68 -5.45
C LEU A 46 2.95 -11.16 -5.37
N MET A 47 2.68 -12.12 -4.48
CA MET A 47 1.31 -12.55 -4.22
C MET A 47 0.68 -11.59 -3.22
N PHE A 48 -0.39 -10.90 -3.63
CA PHE A 48 -1.11 -9.97 -2.76
C PHE A 48 -2.61 -10.25 -2.81
N GLU A 49 -3.22 -10.51 -1.65
CA GLU A 49 -4.65 -10.88 -1.55
C GLU A 49 -5.04 -12.04 -2.48
N GLY A 50 -4.18 -13.06 -2.58
CA GLY A 50 -4.39 -14.22 -3.44
C GLY A 50 -4.26 -13.95 -4.94
N LYS A 51 -3.79 -12.77 -5.35
CA LYS A 51 -3.53 -12.41 -6.75
C LYS A 51 -2.05 -12.13 -6.99
N LYS A 52 -1.48 -12.73 -8.03
CA LYS A 52 -0.11 -12.45 -8.49
C LYS A 52 -0.05 -11.04 -9.08
N ARG A 53 0.64 -10.14 -8.39
CA ARG A 53 0.96 -8.79 -8.85
C ARG A 53 2.24 -8.86 -9.68
N THR A 54 2.16 -8.46 -10.94
CA THR A 54 3.26 -8.66 -11.91
C THR A 54 4.10 -7.41 -12.18
N HIS A 55 3.68 -6.25 -11.65
CA HIS A 55 4.33 -4.96 -11.89
C HIS A 55 4.73 -4.34 -10.57
N VAL A 56 5.40 -5.12 -9.72
CA VAL A 56 5.81 -4.70 -8.39
C VAL A 56 7.27 -4.29 -8.40
N ILE A 57 7.57 -3.20 -7.71
CA ILE A 57 8.92 -2.90 -7.24
C ILE A 57 8.92 -3.07 -5.72
N SER A 58 9.67 -4.07 -5.25
CA SER A 58 10.03 -4.21 -3.85
C SER A 58 11.26 -3.35 -3.58
N VAL A 59 11.21 -2.53 -2.53
CA VAL A 59 12.32 -1.66 -2.13
C VAL A 59 12.73 -2.04 -0.72
N GLY A 60 14.00 -2.42 -0.57
CA GLY A 60 14.59 -2.70 0.73
C GLY A 60 15.56 -1.61 1.13
N THR A 61 15.69 -1.36 2.44
CA THR A 61 16.60 -0.33 2.97
C THR A 61 17.56 -0.88 4.04
N PRO A 62 18.72 -0.23 4.26
CA PRO A 62 19.65 -0.60 5.33
C PRO A 62 19.03 -0.64 6.74
N GLU A 63 18.00 0.15 6.98
CA GLU A 63 17.25 0.21 8.25
C GLU A 63 16.31 -0.99 8.45
N LYS A 64 16.33 -1.97 7.53
CA LYS A 64 15.44 -3.14 7.55
C LYS A 64 13.96 -2.77 7.50
N VAL A 65 13.64 -1.67 6.83
CA VAL A 65 12.29 -1.22 6.54
C VAL A 65 12.08 -1.30 5.05
N ASN A 66 11.17 -2.16 4.63
CA ASN A 66 11.05 -2.55 3.23
C ASN A 66 9.59 -2.42 2.80
N TYR A 67 9.34 -2.18 1.52
CA TYR A 67 7.98 -2.06 1.00
C TYR A 67 7.83 -2.60 -0.42
N ALA A 68 6.58 -2.88 -0.82
CA ALA A 68 6.24 -3.30 -2.16
C ALA A 68 5.26 -2.32 -2.81
N TYR A 69 5.60 -1.86 -4.01
CA TYR A 69 4.88 -0.83 -4.75
C TYR A 69 4.33 -1.37 -6.07
N ASP A 70 3.03 -1.24 -6.32
CA ASP A 70 2.37 -1.64 -7.57
C ASP A 70 2.40 -0.49 -8.60
N LEU A 71 3.21 -0.65 -9.64
CA LEU A 71 3.37 0.35 -10.70
C LEU A 71 2.12 0.54 -11.57
N LYS A 72 1.16 -0.39 -11.55
CA LYS A 72 -0.09 -0.27 -12.32
C LYS A 72 -1.19 0.44 -11.55
N GLN A 73 -1.04 0.62 -10.25
CA GLN A 73 -2.08 1.18 -9.38
C GLN A 73 -1.56 2.39 -8.57
N GLY A 74 -0.25 2.62 -8.55
CA GLY A 74 0.37 3.56 -7.62
C GLY A 74 0.15 3.15 -6.15
N ALA A 75 -0.09 1.85 -5.90
CA ALA A 75 -0.49 1.34 -4.61
C ALA A 75 0.74 0.91 -3.80
N LEU A 76 0.80 1.32 -2.53
CA LEU A 76 1.68 0.71 -1.55
C LEU A 76 0.99 -0.56 -1.07
N LEU A 77 1.51 -1.73 -1.44
CA LEU A 77 0.88 -3.02 -1.15
C LEU A 77 1.17 -3.47 0.28
N GLU A 78 2.45 -3.48 0.64
CA GLU A 78 2.94 -4.02 1.90
C GLU A 78 4.15 -3.20 2.38
N LEU A 79 4.29 -3.13 3.70
CA LEU A 79 5.45 -2.59 4.40
C LEU A 79 5.87 -3.62 5.44
N TRP A 80 7.17 -3.89 5.59
CA TRP A 80 7.63 -4.86 6.56
C TRP A 80 8.94 -4.49 7.23
N ARG A 81 9.12 -5.03 8.43
CA ARG A 81 10.38 -4.97 9.19
C ARG A 81 11.06 -6.32 9.17
N GLY A 82 12.34 -6.34 8.83
CA GLY A 82 13.15 -7.55 8.78
C GLY A 82 14.08 -7.58 7.59
N ASP A 83 14.56 -8.77 7.26
CA ASP A 83 15.35 -8.97 6.07
C ASP A 83 14.53 -8.63 4.82
N PHE A 84 15.21 -8.30 3.73
CA PHE A 84 14.52 -7.69 2.61
C PHE A 84 13.53 -8.66 1.96
N ILE A 85 14.01 -9.67 1.24
CA ILE A 85 13.12 -10.50 0.44
C ILE A 85 13.80 -11.84 0.08
N ASP A 86 13.02 -12.92 0.09
CA ASP A 86 13.40 -14.22 -0.48
C ASP A 86 13.03 -14.23 -1.98
N VAL A 87 14.04 -14.44 -2.82
CA VAL A 87 13.90 -14.51 -4.28
C VAL A 87 14.14 -15.91 -4.84
N ARG A 88 14.15 -16.95 -4.00
CA ARG A 88 14.44 -18.31 -4.43
C ARG A 88 13.57 -18.76 -5.59
N GLU A 89 12.25 -18.59 -5.50
CA GLU A 89 11.33 -18.97 -6.58
C GLU A 89 11.52 -18.19 -7.88
N MET A 90 12.16 -17.00 -7.82
CA MET A 90 12.46 -16.22 -9.01
C MET A 90 13.72 -16.71 -9.74
N TRP A 91 14.68 -17.28 -9.02
CA TRP A 91 16.04 -17.52 -9.51
C TRP A 91 16.41 -19.00 -9.58
N GLU A 92 15.91 -19.82 -8.67
CA GLU A 92 16.12 -21.26 -8.64
C GLU A 92 15.04 -21.97 -9.47
N ASP A 93 15.47 -22.86 -10.38
CA ASP A 93 14.66 -23.80 -11.16
C ASP A 93 13.42 -23.23 -11.89
N ARG A 94 13.29 -21.90 -11.97
CA ARG A 94 12.40 -21.05 -12.79
C ARG A 94 11.05 -21.65 -13.21
N GLY A 95 10.39 -22.40 -12.34
CA GLY A 95 8.99 -22.79 -12.46
C GLY A 95 8.05 -21.65 -12.05
N GLU A 96 6.77 -21.76 -12.41
CA GLU A 96 5.73 -20.95 -11.75
C GLU A 96 5.70 -21.30 -10.24
N PRO A 97 5.58 -20.31 -9.33
CA PRO A 97 4.96 -19.02 -9.57
C PRO A 97 5.90 -17.80 -9.68
N GLN A 98 7.23 -17.97 -9.54
CA GLN A 98 8.24 -16.90 -9.65
C GLN A 98 8.01 -15.71 -8.68
N LEU A 99 7.70 -15.99 -7.42
CA LEU A 99 7.34 -14.97 -6.45
C LEU A 99 8.54 -14.50 -5.62
N ALA A 100 8.56 -13.20 -5.34
CA ALA A 100 9.35 -12.64 -4.25
C ALA A 100 8.52 -12.67 -2.97
N LYS A 101 9.13 -13.11 -1.87
CA LYS A 101 8.47 -13.28 -0.57
C LYS A 101 9.10 -12.37 0.48
N PRO A 102 8.36 -11.40 1.06
CA PRO A 102 8.85 -10.57 2.15
C PRO A 102 9.39 -11.40 3.32
N LEU A 103 10.49 -10.96 3.94
CA LEU A 103 11.12 -11.63 5.07
C LEU A 103 10.99 -10.79 6.35
N GLY A 104 9.86 -10.95 7.05
CA GLY A 104 9.69 -10.30 8.35
C GLY A 104 8.24 -10.04 8.72
N THR A 105 8.02 -9.06 9.59
CA THR A 105 6.68 -8.69 10.05
C THR A 105 6.04 -7.77 9.02
N VAL A 106 5.07 -8.30 8.28
CA VAL A 106 4.36 -7.60 7.20
C VAL A 106 3.14 -6.86 7.73
N LEU A 107 3.04 -5.59 7.38
CA LEU A 107 1.85 -4.75 7.47
C LEU A 107 1.26 -4.60 6.05
N PRO A 108 0.14 -5.29 5.75
CA PRO A 108 -0.53 -5.16 4.45
C PRO A 108 -1.37 -3.88 4.38
N PHE A 109 -1.51 -3.33 3.17
CA PHE A 109 -2.37 -2.20 2.85
C PHE A 109 -3.43 -2.62 1.82
N SER A 110 -3.72 -1.77 0.83
CA SER A 110 -4.73 -1.99 -0.19
C SER A 110 -4.07 -2.01 -1.57
N ALA A 111 -4.51 -2.90 -2.44
CA ALA A 111 -4.08 -2.92 -3.84
C ALA A 111 -4.83 -1.95 -4.76
N ALA A 112 -5.91 -1.32 -4.30
CA ALA A 112 -6.63 -0.33 -5.09
C ALA A 112 -5.82 0.97 -5.23
N PRO A 113 -6.09 1.77 -6.27
CA PRO A 113 -5.23 2.88 -6.65
C PRO A 113 -5.12 3.93 -5.55
N ALA A 114 -3.94 4.54 -5.42
CA ALA A 114 -3.72 5.58 -4.41
C ALA A 114 -4.47 6.87 -4.73
N LEU A 115 -4.65 7.18 -6.01
CA LEU A 115 -5.35 8.36 -6.52
C LEU A 115 -6.58 7.96 -7.35
N ALA A 116 -7.67 8.71 -7.20
CA ALA A 116 -8.88 8.51 -7.98
C ALA A 116 -9.61 9.83 -8.23
N VAL A 117 -10.34 9.89 -9.34
CA VAL A 117 -11.37 10.90 -9.56
C VAL A 117 -12.66 10.37 -8.95
N LEU A 118 -13.29 11.14 -8.08
CA LEU A 118 -14.56 10.79 -7.46
C LEU A 118 -15.61 11.85 -7.83
N ALA A 119 -16.85 11.41 -8.05
CA ALA A 119 -17.96 12.34 -8.31
C ALA A 119 -18.22 13.27 -7.11
N ASP A 120 -18.04 12.74 -5.90
CA ASP A 120 -18.10 13.47 -4.64
C ASP A 120 -17.30 12.75 -3.55
N LYS A 121 -17.24 13.33 -2.35
CA LYS A 121 -16.50 12.77 -1.21
C LYS A 121 -17.03 11.40 -0.72
N ASP A 122 -18.26 11.04 -1.04
CA ASP A 122 -18.95 9.83 -0.58
C ASP A 122 -18.96 8.70 -1.63
N ALA A 123 -18.65 9.01 -2.89
CA ALA A 123 -18.57 8.04 -3.99
C ALA A 123 -17.57 6.90 -3.71
N ALA A 124 -17.94 5.66 -4.02
CA ALA A 124 -17.12 4.48 -3.73
C ALA A 124 -15.71 4.58 -4.33
N TRP A 125 -14.71 4.11 -3.58
CA TRP A 125 -13.35 4.05 -4.10
C TRP A 125 -13.25 2.98 -5.20
N PRO A 126 -12.63 3.27 -6.37
CA PRO A 126 -12.46 2.27 -7.41
C PRO A 126 -11.51 1.14 -6.96
N ASP A 127 -11.81 -0.10 -7.34
CA ASP A 127 -10.95 -1.24 -7.02
C ASP A 127 -9.68 -1.28 -7.88
N SER A 128 -9.69 -0.62 -9.04
CA SER A 128 -8.55 -0.51 -9.94
C SER A 128 -8.62 0.77 -10.79
N ILE A 129 -7.46 1.25 -11.24
CA ILE A 129 -7.34 2.23 -12.32
C ILE A 129 -6.95 1.53 -13.63
N ALA A 130 -7.52 1.98 -14.75
CA ALA A 130 -7.24 1.41 -16.07
C ALA A 130 -5.82 1.79 -16.53
N PHE A 131 -5.26 1.00 -17.45
CA PHE A 131 -3.94 1.27 -18.01
C PHE A 131 -3.86 2.67 -18.63
N ASP A 132 -4.82 3.06 -19.46
CA ASP A 132 -4.80 4.38 -20.12
C ASP A 132 -4.91 5.55 -19.13
N ASP A 133 -5.49 5.31 -17.95
CA ASP A 133 -5.65 6.31 -16.89
C ASP A 133 -4.46 6.35 -15.92
N LEU A 134 -3.58 5.34 -15.92
CA LEU A 134 -2.32 5.34 -15.17
C LEU A 134 -1.14 4.82 -15.99
N GLN A 135 -0.22 5.72 -16.35
CA GLN A 135 0.98 5.38 -17.10
C GLN A 135 2.22 5.61 -16.24
N THR A 136 2.97 4.54 -15.94
CA THR A 136 4.25 4.66 -15.24
C THR A 136 5.29 5.35 -16.13
N GLN A 137 5.99 6.32 -15.57
CA GLN A 137 7.10 7.05 -16.20
C GLN A 137 8.45 6.63 -15.58
N GLY A 138 8.47 5.57 -14.77
CA GLY A 138 9.66 5.08 -14.08
C GLY A 138 9.83 5.70 -12.69
N TYR A 139 11.08 5.90 -12.28
CA TYR A 139 11.43 6.52 -11.00
C TYR A 139 12.77 7.24 -11.11
N VAL A 140 12.96 8.23 -10.25
CA VAL A 140 14.24 8.92 -10.06
C VAL A 140 14.79 8.59 -8.68
N LEU A 141 16.11 8.42 -8.58
CA LEU A 141 16.78 8.13 -7.32
C LEU A 141 17.35 9.42 -6.74
N ASP A 142 17.10 9.67 -5.46
CA ASP A 142 17.76 10.78 -4.75
C ASP A 142 19.22 10.45 -4.38
N LYS A 143 19.89 11.38 -3.70
CA LYS A 143 21.30 11.21 -3.27
C LYS A 143 21.49 9.98 -2.39
N SER A 144 20.46 9.59 -1.63
CA SER A 144 20.44 8.41 -0.76
C SER A 144 19.99 7.14 -1.48
N LYS A 145 19.77 7.21 -2.81
CA LYS A 145 19.26 6.12 -3.66
C LYS A 145 17.84 5.67 -3.32
N MET A 146 17.05 6.50 -2.62
CA MET A 146 15.62 6.25 -2.45
C MET A 146 14.84 6.67 -3.71
N PRO A 147 13.85 5.88 -4.17
CA PRO A 147 13.07 6.23 -5.34
C PRO A 147 11.97 7.25 -5.03
N THR A 148 11.77 8.15 -5.99
CA THR A 148 10.49 8.81 -6.23
C THR A 148 9.90 8.20 -7.49
N PHE A 149 8.75 7.53 -7.37
CA PHE A 149 8.03 6.97 -8.52
C PHE A 149 7.34 8.09 -9.28
N LEU A 150 7.41 8.02 -10.61
CA LEU A 150 6.81 9.00 -11.52
C LEU A 150 5.76 8.28 -12.37
N TYR A 151 4.57 8.85 -12.46
CA TYR A 151 3.50 8.32 -13.30
C TYR A 151 2.49 9.42 -13.63
N THR A 152 1.69 9.22 -14.67
CA THR A 152 0.45 9.99 -14.83
C THR A 152 -0.69 9.24 -14.19
N ALA A 153 -1.65 9.95 -13.59
CA ALA A 153 -2.91 9.38 -13.13
C ALA A 153 -4.06 10.33 -13.43
N ASN A 154 -5.06 9.85 -14.17
CA ASN A 154 -6.26 10.62 -14.56
C ASN A 154 -5.91 12.00 -15.19
N GLY A 155 -4.84 12.02 -16.00
CA GLY A 155 -4.37 13.22 -16.70
C GLY A 155 -3.55 14.21 -15.87
N ALA A 156 -3.23 13.90 -14.59
CA ALA A 156 -2.26 14.63 -13.79
C ALA A 156 -0.90 13.92 -13.80
N ASP A 157 0.20 14.68 -13.74
CA ASP A 157 1.53 14.12 -13.46
C ASP A 157 1.69 13.92 -11.95
N VAL A 158 2.24 12.79 -11.55
CA VAL A 158 2.35 12.38 -10.15
C VAL A 158 3.79 12.02 -9.80
N SER A 159 4.25 12.58 -8.70
CA SER A 159 5.46 12.16 -8.00
C SER A 159 5.07 11.50 -6.69
N ASP A 160 5.57 10.29 -6.44
CA ASP A 160 5.26 9.50 -5.25
C ASP A 160 6.56 9.08 -4.58
N LYS A 161 6.95 9.87 -3.59
CA LYS A 161 8.17 9.66 -2.83
C LYS A 161 7.86 8.91 -1.55
N ILE A 162 8.65 7.88 -1.32
CA ILE A 162 8.63 7.12 -0.09
C ILE A 162 9.99 7.25 0.60
N ALA A 163 9.99 7.53 1.90
CA ALA A 163 11.22 7.62 2.70
C ALA A 163 11.08 6.89 4.04
N VAL A 164 12.20 6.35 4.51
CA VAL A 164 12.32 5.82 5.88
C VAL A 164 12.72 6.97 6.80
N LEU A 165 12.06 7.06 7.96
CA LEU A 165 12.26 8.09 8.96
C LEU A 165 12.76 7.49 10.28
N ASP A 166 13.36 8.33 11.12
CA ASP A 166 13.71 8.02 12.52
C ASP A 166 14.49 6.70 12.70
N GLY A 167 15.45 6.45 11.80
CA GLY A 167 16.27 5.23 11.83
C GLY A 167 15.46 3.95 11.65
N GLY A 168 14.34 4.02 10.93
CA GLY A 168 13.45 2.89 10.67
C GLY A 168 12.15 2.95 11.46
N LYS A 169 12.02 3.76 12.52
CA LYS A 169 10.80 3.72 13.38
C LYS A 169 9.53 4.17 12.66
N ALA A 170 9.66 4.99 11.63
CA ALA A 170 8.55 5.47 10.85
C ALA A 170 8.88 5.44 9.36
N PHE A 171 7.84 5.63 8.56
CA PHE A 171 7.90 5.73 7.12
C PHE A 171 7.10 6.95 6.71
N SER A 172 7.54 7.70 5.71
CA SER A 172 6.74 8.76 5.10
C SER A 172 6.47 8.49 3.63
N ARG A 173 5.31 8.96 3.19
CA ARG A 173 4.92 9.01 1.80
C ARG A 173 4.47 10.42 1.44
N THR A 174 5.04 10.94 0.38
CA THR A 174 4.72 12.24 -0.20
C THR A 174 4.25 12.04 -1.63
N ILE A 175 2.97 12.35 -1.88
CA ILE A 175 2.36 12.31 -3.21
C ILE A 175 2.14 13.75 -3.66
N GLY A 176 2.91 14.19 -4.65
CA GLY A 176 2.74 15.49 -5.29
C GLY A 176 2.09 15.32 -6.65
N ILE A 177 1.12 16.19 -6.97
CA ILE A 177 0.54 16.27 -8.30
C ILE A 177 1.00 17.56 -9.00
N SER A 178 1.12 17.50 -10.31
CA SER A 178 1.30 18.65 -11.19
C SER A 178 0.44 18.48 -12.45
N ASN A 179 0.13 19.58 -13.14
CA ASN A 179 -0.69 19.55 -14.36
C ASN A 179 -2.08 18.88 -14.16
N GLY A 180 -2.61 18.90 -12.94
CA GLY A 180 -3.92 18.35 -12.64
C GLY A 180 -5.04 19.10 -13.37
N LYS A 181 -5.89 18.36 -14.10
CA LYS A 181 -7.02 18.90 -14.87
C LYS A 181 -8.32 18.94 -14.08
N GLN A 182 -8.40 18.20 -12.99
CA GLN A 182 -9.55 18.07 -12.12
C GLN A 182 -9.10 17.64 -10.71
N PRO A 183 -9.93 17.85 -9.67
CA PRO A 183 -9.62 17.38 -8.33
C PRO A 183 -9.39 15.88 -8.30
N LEU A 184 -8.34 15.46 -7.60
CA LEU A 184 -8.08 14.06 -7.29
C LEU A 184 -8.32 13.83 -5.81
N TYR A 185 -8.77 12.64 -5.46
CA TYR A 185 -8.73 12.17 -4.09
C TYR A 185 -7.53 11.24 -3.93
N CYS A 186 -6.91 11.28 -2.76
CA CYS A 186 -5.92 10.31 -2.33
C CYS A 186 -6.50 9.48 -1.18
N ARG A 187 -6.40 8.15 -1.26
CA ARG A 187 -6.74 7.25 -0.16
C ARG A 187 -5.50 6.86 0.61
N ILE A 188 -5.40 7.34 1.84
CA ILE A 188 -4.26 7.11 2.72
C ILE A 188 -4.35 5.73 3.38
N ALA A 189 -5.55 5.36 3.84
CA ALA A 189 -5.79 4.07 4.48
C ALA A 189 -7.23 3.60 4.33
N VAL A 190 -7.40 2.29 4.47
CA VAL A 190 -8.67 1.60 4.61
C VAL A 190 -8.54 0.58 5.74
N GLY A 191 -9.57 0.43 6.56
CA GLY A 191 -9.55 -0.54 7.65
C GLY A 191 -10.93 -0.71 8.30
N PRO A 192 -11.11 -1.75 9.14
CA PRO A 192 -12.38 -1.99 9.83
C PRO A 192 -12.76 -0.81 10.75
N ASN A 193 -11.76 -0.16 11.33
CA ASN A 193 -11.92 1.05 12.12
C ASN A 193 -10.78 2.02 11.80
N ILE A 194 -11.10 3.31 11.81
CA ILE A 194 -10.14 4.43 11.76
C ILE A 194 -10.66 5.47 12.75
N GLU A 195 -9.79 5.90 13.66
CA GLU A 195 -10.10 6.87 14.70
C GLU A 195 -9.23 8.11 14.53
N ALA A 196 -9.86 9.27 14.52
CA ALA A 196 -9.15 10.55 14.48
C ALA A 196 -8.72 10.96 15.88
N HIS A 197 -7.49 11.46 15.99
CA HIS A 197 -6.89 12.02 17.19
C HIS A 197 -6.44 13.46 16.94
N LYS A 198 -5.89 14.09 17.97
CA LYS A 198 -5.34 15.44 17.89
C LYS A 198 -4.21 15.51 16.87
N ASN A 199 -3.95 16.71 16.36
CA ASN A 199 -2.83 17.02 15.47
C ASN A 199 -2.82 16.13 14.23
N ASN A 200 -3.92 16.02 13.47
CA ASN A 200 -3.96 15.24 12.21
C ASN A 200 -3.39 13.81 12.34
N SER A 201 -3.60 13.18 13.49
CA SER A 201 -3.18 11.81 13.78
C SER A 201 -4.38 10.86 13.71
N TYR A 202 -4.16 9.65 13.23
CA TYR A 202 -5.21 8.65 13.02
C TYR A 202 -4.70 7.27 13.43
N VAL A 203 -5.52 6.51 14.14
CA VAL A 203 -5.23 5.11 14.49
C VAL A 203 -6.06 4.21 13.60
N VAL A 204 -5.44 3.21 12.97
CA VAL A 204 -6.09 2.29 12.04
C VAL A 204 -6.17 0.88 12.64
N GLY A 205 -7.32 0.24 12.45
CA GLY A 205 -7.61 -1.09 12.96
C GLY A 205 -7.65 -1.14 14.50
N ASP A 206 -7.21 -2.25 15.07
CA ASP A 206 -7.01 -2.40 16.52
C ASP A 206 -5.59 -1.96 16.91
N LYS A 207 -5.31 -0.66 16.70
CA LYS A 207 -3.97 -0.06 16.89
C LYS A 207 -2.87 -0.73 16.07
N ALA A 208 -3.22 -1.26 14.89
CA ALA A 208 -2.27 -1.92 14.00
C ALA A 208 -1.16 -0.96 13.53
N TYR A 209 -1.52 0.31 13.31
CA TYR A 209 -0.58 1.37 12.99
C TYR A 209 -1.23 2.74 13.20
N THR A 210 -0.37 3.76 13.30
CA THR A 210 -0.76 5.17 13.38
C THR A 210 -0.35 5.90 12.11
N ILE A 211 -1.20 6.80 11.63
CA ILE A 211 -0.92 7.73 10.55
C ILE A 211 -0.86 9.14 11.12
N LYS A 212 0.15 9.91 10.73
CA LYS A 212 0.22 11.36 10.97
C LYS A 212 0.24 12.07 9.63
N VAL A 213 -0.84 12.79 9.33
CA VAL A 213 -0.93 13.63 8.12
C VAL A 213 -0.32 14.99 8.42
N ALA A 214 0.37 15.58 7.43
CA ALA A 214 0.98 16.90 7.55
C ALA A 214 -0.04 17.95 8.06
N ASP A 215 0.43 18.84 8.93
CA ASP A 215 -0.42 19.88 9.51
C ASP A 215 -0.98 20.81 8.42
N GLY A 216 -2.20 21.29 8.61
CA GLY A 216 -2.93 22.08 7.61
C GLY A 216 -3.61 21.25 6.50
N THR A 217 -3.27 19.97 6.35
CA THR A 217 -3.96 19.07 5.40
C THR A 217 -5.36 18.72 5.92
N LYS A 218 -6.38 18.90 5.07
CA LYS A 218 -7.77 18.57 5.38
C LYS A 218 -8.10 17.11 5.06
N ALA A 219 -7.58 16.19 5.89
CA ALA A 219 -7.95 14.77 5.80
C ALA A 219 -9.32 14.52 6.45
N PHE A 220 -10.08 13.56 5.93
CA PHE A 220 -11.39 13.19 6.45
C PHE A 220 -11.60 11.68 6.42
N ILE A 221 -12.40 11.19 7.36
CA ILE A 221 -12.76 9.77 7.44
C ILE A 221 -14.12 9.59 6.76
N ARG A 222 -14.17 8.67 5.80
CA ARG A 222 -15.41 8.19 5.17
C ARG A 222 -15.79 6.83 5.75
N LYS A 223 -17.07 6.62 6.06
CA LYS A 223 -17.62 5.30 6.39
C LYS A 223 -18.07 4.60 5.11
N THR A 224 -17.80 3.31 5.00
CA THR A 224 -18.24 2.45 3.88
C THR A 224 -18.91 1.20 4.44
N GLN A 225 -19.49 0.37 3.57
CA GLN A 225 -20.05 -0.93 3.97
C GLN A 225 -18.99 -1.90 4.51
N LYS A 226 -17.72 -1.72 4.13
CA LYS A 226 -16.60 -2.63 4.47
C LYS A 226 -15.69 -2.09 5.59
N GLY A 227 -15.97 -0.90 6.12
CA GLY A 227 -15.15 -0.28 7.17
C GLY A 227 -15.08 1.25 7.03
N LYS A 228 -13.90 1.81 7.23
CA LYS A 228 -13.62 3.24 7.07
C LYS A 228 -12.44 3.47 6.15
N GLU A 229 -12.41 4.64 5.54
CA GLU A 229 -11.33 5.11 4.68
C GLU A 229 -10.86 6.49 5.17
N LEU A 230 -9.55 6.71 5.15
CA LEU A 230 -8.95 8.02 5.40
C LEU A 230 -8.54 8.63 4.07
N LEU A 231 -9.14 9.77 3.74
CA LEU A 231 -9.04 10.42 2.44
C LEU A 231 -8.54 11.87 2.55
N VAL A 232 -7.92 12.34 1.49
CA VAL A 232 -7.57 13.76 1.27
C VAL A 232 -7.98 14.12 -0.14
N GLN A 233 -8.54 15.32 -0.33
CA GLN A 233 -8.76 15.89 -1.66
C GLN A 233 -7.56 16.76 -2.03
N LEU A 234 -6.97 16.48 -3.19
CA LEU A 234 -6.00 17.31 -3.90
C LEU A 234 -6.80 18.14 -4.91
N ALA A 235 -7.20 19.34 -4.50
CA ALA A 235 -8.14 20.18 -5.22
C ALA A 235 -7.47 21.02 -6.32
N ASN A 236 -6.19 21.38 -6.14
CA ASN A 236 -5.46 22.25 -7.06
C ASN A 236 -4.50 21.45 -7.94
N ALA A 237 -4.16 22.04 -9.08
CA ALA A 237 -3.29 21.41 -10.08
C ALA A 237 -1.88 21.06 -9.59
N THR A 238 -1.43 21.63 -8.46
CA THR A 238 -0.08 21.47 -7.90
C THR A 238 -0.08 21.06 -6.41
N ASP A 239 -1.13 20.40 -5.94
CA ASP A 239 -1.24 20.00 -4.54
C ASP A 239 -0.22 18.88 -4.19
N SER A 240 0.11 18.80 -2.90
CA SER A 240 0.96 17.73 -2.37
C SER A 240 0.42 17.25 -1.03
N LEU A 241 0.45 15.94 -0.83
CA LEU A 241 0.06 15.27 0.39
C LEU A 241 1.29 14.58 0.98
N THR A 242 1.61 14.88 2.23
CA THR A 242 2.59 14.14 3.01
C THR A 242 1.95 13.53 4.25
N TYR A 243 2.23 12.26 4.50
CA TYR A 243 1.88 11.58 5.75
C TYR A 243 2.97 10.60 6.17
N SER A 244 3.01 10.28 7.46
CA SER A 244 3.85 9.22 8.00
C SER A 244 3.03 8.10 8.61
N ILE A 245 3.61 6.90 8.64
CA ILE A 245 3.08 5.68 9.25
C ILE A 245 4.08 5.19 10.30
N THR A 246 3.57 4.84 11.47
CA THR A 246 4.30 4.19 12.56
C THR A 246 3.57 2.92 12.97
N TRP A 247 4.30 1.81 13.05
CA TRP A 247 3.81 0.47 13.40
C TRP A 247 4.92 -0.33 14.08
#